data_AF-A0A603NRZ2-F1
#
_entry.id   AF-A0A603NRZ2-F1
#
_cell.length_a   1.000
_cell.length_b   1.000
_cell.length_c   1.000
_cell.angle_alpha   90.00
_cell.angle_beta   90.00
_cell.angle_gamma   90.00
#
_symmetry.space_group_name_H-M   'P 1'
#
loop_
_entity.id
_entity.type
_entity.pdbx_description
1 polymer ?
#
loop_
_entity_poly.entity_id
_entity_poly.type
_entity_poly.pdbx_seq_one_letter_code
_entity_poly.pdbx_strand_id
1 'polypeptide(L)'
;MSRTDPAGSRKIPLGTDVLTAARQRVADTFDQFERLCLSFSGGKDSTVMLHLVAEEVRKRQRKFSILFIDWEVQYNATLTHVAAMRERYSGCTGQFYRNYMVRLKRQREEWGLI
;
A
#
# COMPACT_ATOMS: atom_id res chain seq x y z
N MET A 1 31.69 24.78 -25.02
CA MET A 1 31.55 25.15 -23.59
C MET A 1 31.19 23.90 -22.80
N SER A 2 32.20 23.28 -22.19
CA SER A 2 32.06 22.06 -21.37
C SER A 2 31.58 22.46 -19.98
N ARG A 3 30.44 21.93 -19.53
CA ARG A 3 30.00 22.03 -18.13
C ARG A 3 30.75 20.96 -17.34
N THR A 4 31.70 21.38 -16.52
CA THR A 4 32.33 20.56 -15.48
C THR A 4 31.29 20.30 -14.38
N ASP A 5 30.83 19.05 -14.29
CA ASP A 5 30.02 18.60 -13.15
C ASP A 5 30.88 18.55 -11.88
N PRO A 6 30.41 19.08 -10.74
CA PRO A 6 31.17 19.06 -9.50
C PRO A 6 31.35 17.62 -8.99
N ALA A 7 32.52 17.33 -8.42
CA ALA A 7 32.85 16.06 -7.80
C ALA A 7 31.94 15.80 -6.58
N GLY A 8 30.82 15.10 -6.80
CA GLY A 8 29.85 14.76 -5.76
C GLY A 8 28.75 13.83 -6.26
N SER A 9 29.01 12.52 -6.22
CA SER A 9 28.14 11.40 -6.63
C SER A 9 27.75 11.36 -8.12
N ARG A 10 28.41 10.48 -8.88
CA ARG A 10 27.99 10.15 -10.25
C ARG A 10 26.65 9.40 -10.18
N LYS A 11 25.56 10.05 -10.58
CA LYS A 11 24.24 9.38 -10.68
C LYS A 11 24.30 8.31 -11.77
N ILE A 12 23.91 7.08 -11.44
CA ILE A 12 23.82 5.98 -12.41
C ILE A 12 22.40 5.99 -13.00
N PRO A 13 22.21 6.29 -14.29
CA PRO A 13 20.89 6.27 -14.92
C PRO A 13 20.41 4.81 -15.07
N LEU A 14 19.16 4.55 -14.69
CA LEU A 14 18.54 3.22 -14.74
C LEU A 14 17.71 2.97 -16.02
N GLY A 15 17.63 3.93 -16.94
CA GLY A 15 16.89 3.80 -18.20
C GLY A 15 15.37 3.75 -18.08
N THR A 16 14.81 3.99 -16.89
CA THR A 16 13.36 4.00 -16.63
C THR A 16 13.01 5.08 -15.61
N ASP A 17 11.80 5.64 -15.71
CA ASP A 17 11.29 6.57 -14.71
C ASP A 17 10.65 5.82 -13.52
N VAL A 18 10.53 6.52 -12.39
CA VAL A 18 10.06 5.94 -11.13
C VAL A 18 8.65 5.38 -11.24
N LEU A 19 7.75 6.06 -11.96
CA LEU A 19 6.35 5.68 -12.09
C LEU A 19 6.22 4.42 -12.94
N THR A 20 6.93 4.36 -14.07
CA THR A 20 7.01 3.18 -14.92
C THR A 20 7.53 1.98 -14.15
N ALA A 21 8.67 2.13 -13.44
CA ALA A 21 9.23 1.05 -12.65
C ALA A 21 8.33 0.61 -11.48
N ALA A 22 7.58 1.54 -10.86
CA ALA A 22 6.63 1.22 -9.80
C ALA A 22 5.43 0.42 -10.33
N ARG A 23 4.86 0.81 -11.47
CA ARG A 23 3.78 0.05 -12.12
C ARG A 23 4.21 -1.35 -12.50
N GLN A 24 5.43 -1.50 -13.03
CA GLN A 24 5.97 -2.82 -13.37
C GLN A 24 6.05 -3.72 -12.12
N ARG A 25 6.64 -3.24 -11.03
CA ARG A 25 6.72 -4.01 -9.77
C ARG A 25 5.35 -4.40 -9.21
N VAL A 26 4.35 -3.51 -9.32
CA VAL A 26 2.97 -3.83 -8.92
C VAL A 26 2.42 -4.95 -9.80
N ALA A 27 2.55 -4.86 -11.12
CA ALA A 27 2.10 -5.89 -12.05
C ALA A 27 2.79 -7.24 -11.75
N ASP A 28 4.12 -7.25 -11.59
CA ASP A 28 4.89 -8.46 -11.27
C ASP A 28 4.39 -9.13 -9.98
N THR A 29 4.03 -8.33 -8.98
CA THR A 29 3.47 -8.82 -7.72
C THR A 29 2.11 -9.52 -7.93
N PHE A 30 1.27 -9.00 -8.84
CA PHE A 30 0.01 -9.64 -9.21
C PHE A 30 0.20 -10.93 -10.02
N ASP A 31 1.29 -11.04 -10.80
CA ASP A 31 1.63 -12.24 -11.55
C ASP A 31 2.16 -13.36 -10.64
N GLN A 32 2.86 -13.00 -9.56
CA GLN A 32 3.47 -13.97 -8.65
C GLN A 32 2.52 -14.51 -7.58
N PHE A 33 1.51 -13.74 -7.17
CA PHE A 33 0.68 -14.09 -6.02
C PHE A 33 -0.81 -14.01 -6.32
N GLU A 34 -1.55 -15.02 -5.88
CA GLU A 34 -3.01 -15.08 -6.00
C GLU A 34 -3.72 -14.12 -5.02
N ARG A 35 -3.17 -13.94 -3.82
CA ARG A 35 -3.75 -13.09 -2.77
C ARG A 35 -2.76 -12.02 -2.37
N LEU A 36 -3.17 -10.76 -2.54
CA LEU A 36 -2.38 -9.60 -2.16
C LEU A 36 -3.03 -8.82 -1.03
N CYS A 37 -2.19 -8.34 -0.13
CA CYS A 37 -2.57 -7.45 0.96
C CYS A 37 -1.67 -6.23 0.91
N LEU A 38 -2.26 -5.04 0.78
CA LEU A 38 -1.54 -3.78 0.83
C LEU A 38 -1.51 -3.26 2.28
N SER A 39 -0.31 -3.09 2.83
CA SER A 39 -0.14 -2.33 4.07
C SER A 39 -0.33 -0.84 3.78
N PHE A 40 -1.44 -0.28 4.25
CA PHE A 40 -1.84 1.09 3.99
C PHE A 40 -1.80 1.86 5.30
N SER A 41 -0.94 2.88 5.39
CA SER A 41 -0.78 3.69 6.62
C SER A 41 -1.62 4.97 6.64
N GLY A 42 -2.27 5.33 5.53
CA GLY A 42 -2.93 6.63 5.37
C GLY A 42 -1.97 7.80 5.09
N GLY A 43 -0.66 7.54 4.94
CA GLY A 43 0.32 8.54 4.53
C GLY A 43 0.37 8.76 3.02
N LYS A 44 1.15 9.75 2.57
CA LYS A 44 1.27 10.07 1.13
C LYS A 44 1.75 8.88 0.29
N ASP A 45 2.80 8.19 0.72
CA ASP A 45 3.46 7.17 -0.10
C ASP A 45 2.59 5.92 -0.24
N SER A 46 1.96 5.50 0.86
CA SER A 46 1.02 4.38 0.87
C SER A 46 -0.28 4.73 0.13
N THR A 47 -0.67 6.01 0.07
CA THR A 47 -1.79 6.49 -0.76
C THR A 47 -1.46 6.41 -2.25
N VAL A 48 -0.27 6.86 -2.67
CA VAL A 48 0.18 6.68 -4.06
C VAL A 48 0.24 5.19 -4.42
N MET A 49 0.78 4.36 -3.52
CA MET A 49 0.81 2.91 -3.73
C MET A 49 -0.60 2.32 -3.87
N LEU A 50 -1.56 2.73 -3.03
CA LEU A 50 -2.96 2.31 -3.14
C LEU A 50 -3.57 2.68 -4.50
N HIS A 51 -3.29 3.87 -5.02
CA HIS A 51 -3.74 4.28 -6.35
C HIS A 51 -3.17 3.38 -7.45
N LEU A 52 -1.87 3.06 -7.41
CA LEU A 52 -1.22 2.19 -8.41
C LEU A 52 -1.74 0.74 -8.33
N VAL A 53 -1.90 0.20 -7.13
CA VAL A 53 -2.46 -1.15 -6.92
C VAL A 53 -3.91 -1.21 -7.39
N ALA A 54 -4.71 -0.19 -7.10
CA ALA A 54 -6.10 -0.11 -7.57
C ALA A 54 -6.22 0.10 -9.09
N GLU A 55 -5.23 0.73 -9.73
CA GLU A 55 -5.14 0.81 -11.20
C GLU A 55 -4.94 -0.60 -11.78
N GLU A 56 -4.00 -1.36 -11.24
CA GLU A 56 -3.64 -2.68 -11.75
C GLU A 56 -4.71 -3.74 -11.47
N VAL A 57 -5.29 -3.74 -10.26
CA VAL A 57 -6.31 -4.72 -9.87
C VAL A 57 -7.54 -4.65 -10.78
N ARG A 58 -7.89 -3.45 -11.26
CA ARG A 58 -9.04 -3.22 -12.14
C ARG A 58 -8.81 -3.80 -13.53
N LYS A 59 -7.59 -3.69 -14.07
CA LYS A 59 -7.21 -4.32 -15.36
C LYS A 59 -7.36 -5.84 -15.30
N ARG A 60 -7.09 -6.42 -14.13
CA ARG A 60 -7.11 -7.86 -13.88
C ARG A 60 -8.45 -8.40 -13.39
N GLN A 61 -9.44 -7.52 -13.16
CA GLN A 61 -10.74 -7.85 -12.55
C GLN A 61 -10.62 -8.69 -11.26
N ARG A 62 -9.59 -8.41 -10.45
CA ARG A 62 -9.34 -9.07 -9.16
C ARG A 62 -9.71 -8.16 -8.00
N LYS A 63 -9.61 -8.70 -6.78
CA LYS A 63 -9.67 -7.93 -5.54
C LYS A 63 -8.37 -8.11 -4.75
N PHE A 64 -8.01 -7.10 -3.98
CA PHE A 64 -6.90 -7.15 -3.03
C PHE A 64 -7.37 -6.74 -1.63
N SER A 65 -6.67 -7.18 -0.59
CA SER A 65 -6.97 -6.80 0.79
C SER A 65 -6.14 -5.60 1.22
N ILE A 66 -6.61 -4.88 2.24
CA ILE A 66 -5.91 -3.77 2.86
C ILE A 66 -5.68 -4.09 4.33
N LEU A 67 -4.45 -3.86 4.79
CA LEU A 67 -4.08 -3.86 6.20
C LEU A 67 -3.83 -2.42 6.64
N PHE A 68 -4.59 -1.93 7.60
CA PHE A 68 -4.37 -0.65 8.26
C PHE A 68 -4.22 -0.90 9.76
N ILE A 69 -3.02 -0.64 10.29
CA ILE A 69 -2.76 -0.81 11.72
C ILE A 69 -3.20 0.45 12.44
N ASP A 70 -4.29 0.36 13.17
CA ASP A 70 -4.75 1.42 14.06
C ASP A 70 -3.96 1.37 15.37
N TRP A 71 -3.17 2.41 15.62
CA TRP A 71 -2.38 2.56 16.84
C TRP A 71 -3.17 3.25 17.97
N GLU A 72 -4.44 3.58 17.76
CA GLU A 72 -5.32 4.31 18.70
C GLU A 72 -4.86 5.75 19.05
N VAL A 73 -3.76 6.21 18.47
CA VAL A 73 -3.18 7.57 18.63
C VAL A 73 -3.04 8.27 17.26
N GLN A 74 -3.94 7.98 16.33
CA GLN A 74 -3.87 8.52 14.97
C GLN A 74 -4.62 9.86 14.86
N TYR A 75 -4.07 10.81 14.10
CA TYR A 75 -4.76 12.06 13.83
C TYR A 75 -6.09 11.83 13.10
N ASN A 76 -7.13 12.59 13.49
CA ASN A 76 -8.44 12.55 12.83
C ASN A 76 -8.34 12.75 11.31
N ALA A 77 -7.46 13.65 10.85
CA ALA A 77 -7.25 13.85 9.41
C ALA A 77 -6.79 12.58 8.69
N THR A 78 -5.91 11.78 9.30
CA THR A 78 -5.47 10.50 8.76
C THR A 78 -6.62 9.49 8.75
N LEU A 79 -7.41 9.43 9.82
CA LEU A 79 -8.58 8.54 9.87
C LEU A 79 -9.62 8.88 8.79
N THR A 80 -9.92 10.17 8.62
CA THR A 80 -10.82 10.67 7.56
C THR A 80 -10.29 10.30 6.18
N HIS A 81 -9.00 10.49 5.93
CA HIS A 81 -8.37 10.12 4.66
C HIS A 81 -8.43 8.62 4.39
N VAL A 82 -8.13 7.80 5.40
CA VAL A 82 -8.20 6.33 5.28
C VAL A 82 -9.63 5.88 4.99
N ALA A 83 -10.64 6.46 5.66
CA ALA A 83 -12.04 6.19 5.39
C ALA A 83 -12.45 6.57 3.96
N ALA A 84 -12.04 7.75 3.48
CA ALA A 84 -12.29 8.19 2.12
C ALA A 84 -11.65 7.28 1.07
N MET A 85 -10.42 6.81 1.31
CA MET A 85 -9.73 5.87 0.43
C MET A 85 -10.40 4.49 0.43
N ARG A 86 -10.84 4.00 1.59
CA ARG A 86 -11.59 2.74 1.69
C ARG A 86 -12.88 2.80 0.87
N GLU A 87 -13.62 3.91 0.97
CA GLU A 87 -14.86 4.10 0.20
C GLU A 87 -14.57 4.17 -1.30
N ARG A 88 -13.60 5.00 -1.71
CA ARG A 88 -13.20 5.18 -3.12
C ARG A 88 -12.84 3.88 -3.83
N TYR A 89 -12.27 2.92 -3.10
CA TYR A 89 -11.78 1.65 -3.65
C TYR A 89 -12.58 0.42 -3.19
N SER A 90 -13.77 0.62 -2.62
CA SER A 90 -14.66 -0.46 -2.14
C SER A 90 -14.98 -1.49 -3.24
N GLY A 91 -15.15 -1.05 -4.49
CA GLY A 91 -15.46 -1.93 -5.62
C GLY A 91 -14.36 -2.93 -5.99
N CYS A 92 -13.09 -2.65 -5.67
CA CYS A 92 -11.96 -3.51 -6.00
C CYS A 92 -11.14 -3.99 -4.80
N THR A 93 -11.61 -3.69 -3.58
CA THR A 93 -11.01 -4.18 -2.34
C THR A 93 -11.84 -5.32 -1.75
N GLY A 94 -11.16 -6.27 -1.13
CA GLY A 94 -11.75 -7.39 -0.40
C GLY A 94 -11.81 -7.09 1.09
N GLN A 95 -10.92 -7.70 1.87
CA GLN A 95 -10.87 -7.52 3.31
C GLN A 95 -10.16 -6.21 3.68
N PHE A 96 -10.67 -5.50 4.69
CA PHE A 96 -10.02 -4.32 5.29
C PHE A 96 -9.71 -4.61 6.76
N TYR A 97 -8.46 -4.97 7.04
CA TYR A 97 -7.99 -5.31 8.37
C TYR A 97 -7.59 -4.03 9.13
N ARG A 98 -8.51 -3.48 9.94
CA ARG A 98 -8.25 -2.32 10.83
C ARG A 98 -7.90 -2.73 12.26
N ASN A 99 -8.79 -3.51 12.88
CA ASN A 99 -8.68 -3.91 14.29
C ASN A 99 -8.02 -5.29 14.43
N TYR A 100 -7.08 -5.64 13.55
CA TYR A 100 -6.51 -6.98 13.51
C TYR A 100 -5.87 -7.37 14.85
N MET A 101 -5.18 -6.43 15.50
CA MET A 101 -4.56 -6.65 16.82
C MET A 101 -5.60 -6.84 17.94
N VAL A 102 -6.67 -6.03 17.96
CA VAL A 102 -7.76 -6.17 18.95
C VAL A 102 -8.47 -7.52 18.78
N ARG A 103 -8.75 -7.90 17.53
CA ARG A 103 -9.35 -9.21 17.20
C ARG A 103 -8.44 -10.36 17.60
N LEU A 104 -7.14 -10.25 17.35
CA LEU A 104 -6.14 -11.25 17.74
C LEU A 104 -6.03 -11.41 19.25
N LYS A 105 -6.04 -10.31 20.02
CA LYS A 105 -6.03 -10.40 21.49
C LYS A 105 -7.24 -11.20 21.99
N ARG A 106 -8.45 -10.86 21.53
CA ARG A 106 -9.68 -11.58 21.89
C ARG A 106 -9.63 -13.07 21.51
N GLN A 107 -9.13 -13.39 20.32
CA GLN A 107 -8.95 -14.79 19.91
C GLN A 107 -7.92 -15.54 20.77
N ARG A 108 -6.83 -14.88 21.17
CA ARG A 108 -5.82 -15.50 22.03
C ARG A 108 -6.36 -15.74 23.45
N GLU A 109 -7.20 -14.85 23.97
CA GLU A 109 -7.94 -15.06 25.23
C GLU A 109 -8.93 -16.23 25.10
N GLU A 110 -9.72 -16.27 24.02
CA GLU A 110 -10.68 -17.37 23.73
C GLU A 110 -9.98 -18.74 23.60
N TRP A 111 -8.74 -18.77 23.10
CA TRP A 111 -7.93 -19.99 22.95
C TRP A 111 -7.01 -20.28 24.14
N GLY A 112 -7.03 -19.46 25.20
CA GLY A 112 -6.18 -19.63 26.38
C GLY A 112 -4.68 -19.50 26.09
N LEU A 113 -4.30 -18.73 25.07
CA LEU A 113 -2.91 -18.48 24.66
C LEU A 113 -2.28 -17.26 25.34
N ILE A 114 -3.09 -16.46 26.03
CA ILE A 114 -2.73 -15.36 26.94
C ILE A 114 -3.75 -15.27 28.06
#